data_AF-Q7Q318-F1
#
_entry.id   AF-Q7Q318-F1
#
_cell.length_a   1.000
_cell.length_b   1.000
_cell.length_c   1.000
_cell.angle_alpha   90.00
_cell.angle_beta   90.00
_cell.angle_gamma   90.00
#
_symmetry.space_group_name_H-M   'P 1'
#
loop_
_entity.id
_entity.type
_entity.pdbx_description
1 polymer ?
#
loop_
_entity_poly.entity_id
_entity_poly.type
_entity_poly.pdbx_seq_one_letter_code
_entity_poly.pdbx_strand_id
1 'polypeptide(L)'
;YLVAILETMTKEKDTEERQLIANNVLGQLKGKEIRTASNQVGSRIMEDLLAYTDEETFAGLLETFAQNFRVFCCDKFASHVLQRTLYVALLRAVAPLQTDQQGEEDGEGEEQSAKKQKAGGAAERGDRSEFVWEATAGYVIRQCVLNLGGITEKKATNDAKPLTVPEQWHKLLHEFNVQLMAWPQFADLIGMEQTATILQDLLRALASTDDAFQLEQLIAKLFKEAFYTKKVKKEEKDNGEATVKQEEKSDLPKAFQSDSSIRLLEVCIVVAPAAFLKDKLFSKLFRGHVKQLALSRACNFAIQKLIDHTTDKDMMDMVFAELEDSMEDLLRTGHTGVVLALAKACARLACQQGKFVKNLLDALHCAEVAPTKMINAVLHLLPANVTPSTAPKIHLHGSLILQAILDFNKPIKFVTALLEMPNDRLAEILSEPAGSFVANAFVTGRFVGEKSREKLVRHLEGQYAQLTLSVHGSRVVEIMYEAGNPAQRENIVRELAEQCERLNGKPWSAKVNKRLLVDLYKRNPARWKVAIKNDAKVEKMFDKLVGGKKRKAES
;
A
#
# COMPACT_ATOMS: atom_id res chain seq x y z
N TYR A 1 17.67 -22.01 -30.52
CA TYR A 1 18.65 -20.95 -30.25
C TYR A 1 18.21 -20.07 -29.09
N LEU A 2 17.22 -19.17 -29.25
CA LEU A 2 16.81 -18.23 -28.19
C LEU A 2 16.44 -18.90 -26.84
N VAL A 3 15.76 -20.05 -26.86
CA VAL A 3 15.43 -20.79 -25.61
C VAL A 3 16.68 -21.23 -24.83
N ALA A 4 17.72 -21.69 -25.53
CA ALA A 4 18.97 -22.11 -24.89
C ALA A 4 19.71 -20.92 -24.26
N ILE A 5 19.58 -19.72 -24.83
CA ILE A 5 20.10 -18.47 -24.25
C ILE A 5 19.39 -18.15 -22.94
N LEU A 6 18.06 -18.26 -22.89
CA LEU A 6 17.30 -18.00 -21.67
C LEU A 6 17.72 -18.95 -20.52
N GLU A 7 17.92 -20.23 -20.83
CA GLU A 7 18.42 -21.21 -19.85
C GLU A 7 19.84 -20.90 -19.37
N THR A 8 20.67 -20.30 -20.23
CA THR A 8 22.02 -19.90 -19.88
C THR A 8 21.99 -18.68 -18.95
N MET A 9 21.21 -17.65 -19.31
CA MET A 9 21.08 -16.42 -18.50
C MET A 9 20.46 -16.63 -17.13
N THR A 10 19.55 -17.58 -16.99
CA THR A 10 18.94 -17.89 -15.69
C THR A 10 19.91 -18.58 -14.73
N LYS A 11 20.92 -19.28 -15.26
CA LYS A 11 21.98 -19.92 -14.47
C LYS A 11 23.15 -18.98 -14.20
N GLU A 12 23.45 -18.09 -15.14
CA GLU A 12 24.54 -17.14 -14.99
C GLU A 12 24.19 -16.14 -13.89
N LYS A 13 25.11 -15.86 -12.97
CA LYS A 13 24.92 -14.91 -11.87
C LYS A 13 25.70 -13.63 -12.07
N ASP A 14 26.73 -13.66 -12.91
CA ASP A 14 27.55 -12.49 -13.21
C ASP A 14 26.81 -11.49 -14.11
N THR A 15 26.88 -10.20 -13.76
CA THR A 15 26.11 -9.16 -14.47
C THR A 15 26.79 -8.75 -15.78
N GLU A 16 28.12 -8.76 -15.84
CA GLU A 16 28.88 -8.40 -17.03
C GLU A 16 28.71 -9.47 -18.12
N GLU A 17 28.79 -10.74 -17.74
CA GLU A 17 28.52 -11.86 -18.66
C GLU A 17 27.09 -11.81 -19.19
N ARG A 18 26.12 -11.50 -18.32
CA ARG A 18 24.71 -11.31 -18.74
C ARG A 18 24.56 -10.17 -19.74
N GLN A 19 25.30 -9.07 -19.57
CA GLN A 19 25.31 -7.95 -20.51
C GLN A 19 25.94 -8.34 -21.86
N LEU A 20 27.07 -9.05 -21.85
CA LEU A 20 27.68 -9.58 -23.08
C LEU A 20 26.73 -10.50 -23.84
N ILE A 21 26.07 -11.42 -23.15
CA ILE A 21 25.07 -12.32 -23.75
C ILE A 21 23.93 -11.51 -24.36
N ALA A 22 23.37 -10.55 -23.63
CA ALA A 22 22.25 -9.74 -24.11
C ALA A 22 22.58 -8.95 -25.37
N ASN A 23 23.71 -8.24 -25.38
CA ASN A 23 24.13 -7.44 -26.54
C ASN A 23 24.43 -8.31 -27.76
N ASN A 24 25.10 -9.46 -27.58
CA ASN A 24 25.36 -10.40 -28.67
C ASN A 24 24.07 -10.95 -29.29
N VAL A 25 23.11 -11.34 -28.44
CA VAL A 25 21.86 -11.94 -28.89
C VAL A 25 20.99 -10.90 -29.59
N LEU A 26 20.84 -9.72 -29.02
CA LEU A 26 20.05 -8.64 -29.63
C LEU A 26 20.71 -8.10 -30.91
N GLY A 27 22.04 -8.06 -30.96
CA GLY A 27 22.79 -7.75 -32.19
C GLY A 27 22.51 -8.75 -33.33
N GLN A 28 22.37 -10.05 -33.04
CA GLN A 28 22.00 -11.06 -34.04
C GLN A 28 20.54 -10.96 -34.50
N LEU A 29 19.68 -10.31 -33.71
CA LEU A 29 18.29 -10.07 -34.05
C LEU A 29 18.10 -8.81 -34.92
N LYS A 30 19.18 -8.12 -35.29
CA LYS A 30 19.12 -6.93 -36.16
C LYS A 30 18.39 -7.24 -37.48
N GLY A 31 17.36 -6.45 -37.81
CA GLY A 31 16.45 -6.67 -38.94
C GLY A 31 15.39 -7.78 -38.75
N LYS A 32 15.33 -8.41 -37.57
CA LYS A 32 14.35 -9.46 -37.19
C LYS A 32 13.63 -9.13 -35.88
N GLU A 33 13.76 -7.90 -35.39
CA GLU A 33 13.28 -7.43 -34.09
C GLU A 33 11.76 -7.55 -34.02
N ILE A 34 11.06 -7.02 -35.01
CA ILE A 34 9.58 -7.05 -35.07
C ILE A 34 9.07 -8.48 -35.04
N ARG A 35 9.62 -9.35 -35.90
CA ARG A 35 9.21 -10.76 -35.97
C ARG A 35 9.45 -11.50 -34.64
N THR A 36 10.52 -11.13 -33.94
CA THR A 36 10.88 -11.77 -32.67
C THR A 36 10.01 -11.25 -31.54
N ALA A 37 9.75 -9.93 -31.50
CA ALA A 37 8.88 -9.31 -30.53
C ALA A 37 7.42 -9.77 -30.67
N SER A 38 6.94 -10.01 -31.89
CA SER A 38 5.60 -10.55 -32.18
C SER A 38 5.51 -12.08 -32.01
N ASN A 39 6.52 -12.74 -31.44
CA ASN A 39 6.51 -14.17 -31.17
C ASN A 39 6.40 -14.44 -29.66
N GLN A 40 5.55 -15.39 -29.26
CA GLN A 40 5.31 -15.72 -27.85
C GLN A 40 6.57 -16.01 -27.02
N VAL A 41 7.54 -16.71 -27.61
CA VAL A 41 8.79 -17.07 -26.94
C VAL A 41 9.83 -15.98 -27.14
N GLY A 42 9.91 -15.44 -28.36
CA GLY A 42 10.82 -14.35 -28.69
C GLY A 42 10.58 -13.09 -27.85
N SER A 43 9.33 -12.73 -27.59
CA SER A 43 8.96 -11.54 -26.82
C SER A 43 9.49 -11.60 -25.39
N ARG A 44 9.26 -12.72 -24.70
CA ARG A 44 9.72 -12.94 -23.32
C ARG A 44 11.24 -12.85 -23.21
N ILE A 45 11.92 -13.44 -24.19
CA ILE A 45 13.38 -13.41 -24.23
C ILE A 45 13.85 -11.96 -24.44
N MET A 46 13.26 -11.22 -25.39
CA MET A 46 13.58 -9.80 -25.55
C MET A 46 13.32 -9.01 -24.26
N GLU A 47 12.20 -9.23 -23.57
CA GLU A 47 11.86 -8.57 -22.31
C GLU A 47 12.90 -8.79 -21.20
N ASP A 48 13.43 -10.01 -21.10
CA ASP A 48 14.45 -10.38 -20.11
C ASP A 48 15.83 -9.81 -20.45
N LEU A 49 16.16 -9.72 -21.74
CA LEU A 49 17.44 -9.18 -22.21
C LEU A 49 17.55 -7.66 -22.08
N LEU A 50 16.44 -6.93 -22.18
CA LEU A 50 16.43 -5.46 -22.26
C LEU A 50 17.18 -4.78 -21.10
N ALA A 51 17.09 -5.33 -19.89
CA ALA A 51 17.73 -4.74 -18.70
C ALA A 51 19.27 -4.82 -18.73
N TYR A 52 19.83 -5.71 -19.56
CA TYR A 52 21.27 -5.97 -19.64
C TYR A 52 21.88 -5.42 -20.94
N THR A 53 21.14 -4.61 -21.70
CA THR A 53 21.69 -4.00 -22.91
C THR A 53 22.66 -2.87 -22.59
N ASP A 54 23.66 -2.65 -23.44
CA ASP A 54 24.40 -1.39 -23.44
C ASP A 54 23.55 -0.25 -24.03
N GLU A 55 24.09 0.97 -24.03
CA GLU A 55 23.36 2.16 -24.49
C GLU A 55 23.17 2.18 -26.01
N GLU A 56 24.13 1.67 -26.77
CA GLU A 56 24.07 1.62 -28.24
C GLU A 56 23.01 0.62 -28.73
N THR A 57 23.03 -0.60 -28.20
CA THR A 57 22.06 -1.66 -28.52
C THR A 57 20.65 -1.23 -28.12
N PHE A 58 20.51 -0.64 -26.92
CA PHE A 58 19.21 -0.16 -26.45
C PHE A 58 18.67 0.99 -27.30
N ALA A 59 19.50 1.98 -27.66
CA ALA A 59 19.10 3.08 -28.52
C ALA A 59 18.64 2.59 -29.90
N GLY A 60 19.36 1.64 -30.50
CA GLY A 60 18.97 1.04 -31.79
C GLY A 60 17.63 0.28 -31.74
N LEU A 61 17.38 -0.46 -30.66
CA LEU A 61 16.07 -1.09 -30.43
C LEU A 61 14.95 -0.06 -30.27
N LEU A 62 15.20 0.98 -29.47
CA LEU A 62 14.22 2.04 -29.23
C LEU A 62 13.85 2.76 -30.53
N GLU A 63 14.82 3.06 -31.40
CA GLU A 63 14.59 3.65 -32.71
C GLU A 63 13.77 2.72 -33.62
N THR A 64 14.10 1.43 -33.66
CA THR A 64 13.34 0.43 -34.43
C THR A 64 11.87 0.37 -33.96
N PHE A 65 11.64 0.41 -32.65
CA PHE A 65 10.30 0.37 -32.09
C PHE A 65 9.53 1.66 -32.34
N ALA A 66 10.21 2.82 -32.27
CA ALA A 66 9.61 4.12 -32.58
C ALA A 66 9.14 4.20 -34.04
N GLN A 67 9.95 3.73 -34.99
CA GLN A 67 9.59 3.68 -36.42
C GLN A 67 8.42 2.74 -36.72
N ASN A 68 8.21 1.72 -35.87
CA ASN A 68 7.19 0.69 -36.05
C ASN A 68 6.14 0.70 -34.93
N PHE A 69 5.95 1.84 -34.27
CA PHE A 69 5.21 1.94 -33.01
C PHE A 69 3.80 1.31 -33.08
N ARG A 70 3.06 1.56 -34.16
CA ARG A 70 1.72 0.98 -34.37
C ARG A 70 1.73 -0.55 -34.40
N VAL A 71 2.73 -1.16 -35.03
CA VAL A 71 2.86 -2.63 -35.11
C VAL A 71 3.06 -3.22 -33.72
N PHE A 72 3.89 -2.60 -32.90
CA PHE A 72 4.13 -3.05 -31.53
C PHE A 72 2.90 -2.86 -30.64
N CYS A 73 2.25 -1.70 -30.72
CA CYS A 73 1.06 -1.41 -29.92
C CYS A 73 -0.10 -2.36 -30.19
N CYS A 74 -0.27 -2.81 -31.43
CA CYS A 74 -1.41 -3.65 -31.84
C CYS A 74 -1.12 -5.16 -31.79
N ASP A 75 0.06 -5.59 -31.37
CA ASP A 75 0.43 -7.01 -31.26
C ASP A 75 0.43 -7.50 -29.80
N LYS A 76 -0.18 -8.67 -29.57
CA LYS A 76 -0.37 -9.26 -28.23
C LYS A 76 0.91 -9.67 -27.51
N PHE A 77 2.05 -9.75 -28.20
CA PHE A 77 3.35 -10.08 -27.62
C PHE A 77 4.28 -8.87 -27.69
N ALA A 78 4.33 -8.20 -28.84
CA ALA A 78 5.24 -7.07 -29.04
C ALA A 78 4.88 -5.86 -28.16
N SER A 79 3.60 -5.68 -27.80
CA SER A 79 3.16 -4.64 -26.86
C SER A 79 3.80 -4.81 -25.47
N HIS A 80 4.07 -6.03 -25.02
CA HIS A 80 4.77 -6.29 -23.76
C HIS A 80 6.27 -5.96 -23.86
N VAL A 81 6.91 -6.30 -24.99
CA VAL A 81 8.30 -5.89 -25.27
C VAL A 81 8.43 -4.36 -25.26
N LEU A 82 7.46 -3.66 -25.86
CA LEU A 82 7.44 -2.20 -25.86
C LEU A 82 7.23 -1.62 -24.46
N GLN A 83 6.30 -2.16 -23.67
CA GLN A 83 6.13 -1.75 -22.25
C GLN A 83 7.43 -1.93 -21.46
N ARG A 84 8.09 -3.08 -21.60
CA ARG A 84 9.36 -3.36 -20.93
C ARG A 84 10.45 -2.40 -21.38
N THR A 85 10.50 -2.06 -22.65
CA THR A 85 11.44 -1.09 -23.22
C THR A 85 11.20 0.30 -22.65
N LEU A 86 9.94 0.76 -22.60
CA LEU A 86 9.57 2.04 -21.99
C LEU A 86 9.93 2.07 -20.49
N TYR A 87 9.73 0.97 -19.77
CA TYR A 87 10.14 0.86 -18.36
C TYR A 87 11.65 0.97 -18.18
N VAL A 88 12.45 0.26 -19.00
CA VAL A 88 13.92 0.37 -18.95
C VAL A 88 14.37 1.78 -19.34
N ALA A 89 13.73 2.38 -20.34
CA ALA A 89 14.01 3.75 -20.76
C ALA A 89 13.73 4.76 -19.64
N LEU A 90 12.64 4.61 -18.89
CA LEU A 90 12.37 5.40 -17.69
C LEU A 90 13.55 5.30 -16.72
N LEU A 91 13.92 4.07 -16.30
CA LEU A 91 14.96 3.87 -15.30
C LEU A 91 16.30 4.48 -15.72
N ARG A 92 16.72 4.27 -16.98
CA ARG A 92 17.97 4.83 -17.51
C ARG A 92 17.93 6.36 -17.57
N ALA A 93 16.82 6.93 -18.06
CA ALA A 93 16.71 8.37 -18.23
C ALA A 93 16.69 9.14 -16.89
N VAL A 94 16.11 8.54 -15.85
CA VAL A 94 15.93 9.21 -14.55
C VAL A 94 16.97 8.83 -13.51
N ALA A 95 17.78 7.78 -13.73
CA ALA A 95 18.83 7.38 -12.79
C ALA A 95 19.75 8.55 -12.36
N PRO A 96 20.21 9.44 -13.27
CA PRO A 96 21.03 10.59 -12.88
C PRO A 96 20.30 11.64 -12.03
N LEU A 97 18.96 11.61 -11.99
CA LEU A 97 18.12 12.56 -11.27
C LEU A 97 17.77 12.11 -9.85
N GLN A 98 18.08 10.86 -9.46
CA GLN A 98 17.61 10.27 -8.19
C GLN A 98 18.55 10.52 -6.99
N THR A 99 19.42 11.55 -7.02
CA THR A 99 20.50 11.77 -6.04
C THR A 99 20.11 11.52 -4.56
N ASP A 100 20.85 10.60 -3.92
CA ASP A 100 21.00 10.27 -2.48
C ASP A 100 19.74 10.21 -1.57
N GLN A 101 18.77 9.36 -1.92
CA GLN A 101 17.86 8.76 -0.91
C GLN A 101 18.15 7.29 -0.61
N GLN A 102 19.26 6.75 -1.11
CA GLN A 102 19.78 5.42 -0.76
C GLN A 102 21.18 5.55 -0.18
N GLY A 103 21.25 5.89 1.10
CA GLY A 103 22.37 5.43 1.93
C GLY A 103 22.11 3.97 2.31
N GLU A 104 23.13 3.14 2.07
CA GLU A 104 23.31 1.76 2.55
C GLU A 104 22.50 0.64 1.86
N GLU A 105 23.08 0.04 0.82
CA GLU A 105 23.64 -1.33 0.86
C GLU A 105 24.32 -1.62 -0.51
N ASP A 106 25.65 -1.75 -0.46
CA ASP A 106 26.65 -2.38 -1.38
C ASP A 106 26.47 -2.19 -2.91
N GLY A 107 27.41 -1.72 -3.73
CA GLY A 107 28.84 -1.40 -3.64
C GLY A 107 29.40 -1.41 -5.09
N GLU A 108 30.31 -0.47 -5.41
CA GLU A 108 31.22 -0.40 -6.59
C GLU A 108 30.56 -0.04 -7.95
N GLY A 109 30.68 1.21 -8.44
CA GLY A 109 31.72 1.68 -9.38
C GLY A 109 31.23 1.52 -10.83
N GLU A 110 30.97 2.53 -11.66
CA GLU A 110 31.90 3.53 -12.18
C GLU A 110 31.18 4.82 -12.65
N GLU A 111 31.91 5.92 -12.55
CA GLU A 111 31.63 7.26 -13.04
C GLU A 111 31.83 7.31 -14.57
N GLN A 112 30.78 7.59 -15.36
CA GLN A 112 30.96 7.96 -16.78
C GLN A 112 30.10 9.16 -17.21
N SER A 113 30.76 9.98 -18.02
CA SER A 113 30.50 11.39 -18.29
C SER A 113 29.13 11.71 -18.91
N ALA A 114 28.55 12.80 -18.42
CA ALA A 114 27.37 13.45 -18.99
C ALA A 114 27.56 13.82 -20.48
N LYS A 115 26.72 13.23 -21.34
CA LYS A 115 26.41 13.80 -22.66
C LYS A 115 24.92 14.18 -22.70
N LYS A 116 24.69 15.48 -22.81
CA LYS A 116 23.41 16.12 -23.12
C LYS A 116 22.82 15.47 -24.38
N GLN A 117 21.75 14.69 -24.23
CA GLN A 117 20.99 14.19 -25.38
C GLN A 117 19.90 15.20 -25.75
N LYS A 118 19.99 15.72 -26.96
CA LYS A 118 18.95 16.54 -27.61
C LYS A 118 17.74 15.65 -27.85
N ALA A 119 16.56 16.11 -27.44
CA ALA A 119 15.29 15.60 -27.93
C ALA A 119 15.25 15.79 -29.46
N GLY A 120 15.40 14.69 -30.19
CA GLY A 120 15.10 14.57 -31.62
C GLY A 120 14.27 13.30 -31.77
N GLY A 121 13.23 13.22 -32.59
CA GLY A 121 12.55 14.19 -33.42
C GLY A 121 11.13 13.68 -33.63
N ALA A 122 10.28 14.55 -34.18
CA ALA A 122 8.86 14.31 -34.40
C ALA A 122 8.57 12.96 -35.07
N ALA A 123 7.99 12.02 -34.31
CA ALA A 123 7.17 10.98 -34.90
C ALA A 123 5.87 11.64 -35.40
N GLU A 124 5.53 11.41 -36.66
CA GLU A 124 4.32 11.89 -37.32
C GLU A 124 3.11 11.81 -36.39
N ARG A 125 2.39 12.94 -36.26
CA ARG A 125 1.11 13.02 -35.56
C ARG A 125 0.03 12.32 -36.39
N GLY A 126 0.16 11.01 -36.55
CA GLY A 126 -0.95 10.16 -36.98
C GLY A 126 -2.02 10.14 -35.88
N ASP A 127 -3.28 10.08 -36.29
CA ASP A 127 -4.47 10.16 -35.43
C ASP A 127 -4.36 9.19 -34.23
N ARG A 128 -4.08 9.75 -33.04
CA ARG A 128 -3.83 8.98 -31.81
C ARG A 128 -5.12 8.47 -31.17
N SER A 129 -6.28 8.86 -31.70
CA SER A 129 -7.58 8.58 -31.10
C SER A 129 -8.05 7.13 -31.30
N GLU A 130 -7.58 6.40 -32.32
CA GLU A 130 -7.99 5.01 -32.51
C GLU A 130 -7.38 4.05 -31.47
N PHE A 131 -6.23 4.39 -30.88
CA PHE A 131 -5.48 3.47 -30.00
C PHE A 131 -6.08 3.29 -28.60
N VAL A 132 -6.86 4.25 -28.11
CA VAL A 132 -7.39 4.17 -26.73
C VAL A 132 -8.37 3.02 -26.57
N TRP A 133 -9.04 2.61 -27.65
CA TRP A 133 -10.01 1.52 -27.67
C TRP A 133 -9.40 0.14 -27.92
N GLU A 134 -8.13 0.10 -28.35
CA GLU A 134 -7.43 -1.14 -28.64
C GLU A 134 -6.79 -1.70 -27.36
N ALA A 135 -7.18 -2.92 -26.97
CA ALA A 135 -6.79 -3.49 -25.67
C ALA A 135 -5.27 -3.63 -25.51
N THR A 136 -4.57 -3.97 -26.60
CA THR A 136 -3.11 -4.13 -26.62
C THR A 136 -2.38 -2.78 -26.51
N ALA A 137 -2.86 -1.77 -27.23
CA ALA A 137 -2.31 -0.42 -27.18
C ALA A 137 -2.57 0.27 -25.84
N GLY A 138 -3.69 -0.05 -25.18
CA GLY A 138 -4.03 0.45 -23.85
C GLY A 138 -2.93 0.20 -22.81
N TYR A 139 -2.30 -0.98 -22.82
CA TYR A 139 -1.18 -1.26 -21.90
C TYR A 139 0.04 -0.37 -22.14
N VAL A 140 0.35 -0.07 -23.40
CA VAL A 140 1.46 0.83 -23.77
C VAL A 140 1.14 2.27 -23.33
N ILE A 141 -0.09 2.73 -23.56
CA ILE A 141 -0.55 4.07 -23.14
C ILE A 141 -0.43 4.22 -21.62
N ARG A 142 -0.90 3.22 -20.86
CA ARG A 142 -0.77 3.17 -19.39
C ARG A 142 0.68 3.28 -18.95
N GLN A 143 1.58 2.49 -19.55
CA GLN A 143 3.01 2.55 -19.23
C GLN A 143 3.62 3.93 -19.53
N CYS A 144 3.26 4.55 -20.66
CA CYS A 144 3.69 5.91 -21.00
C CYS A 144 3.20 6.93 -19.95
N VAL A 145 1.92 6.91 -19.60
CA VAL A 145 1.31 7.84 -18.63
C VAL A 145 1.99 7.71 -17.25
N LEU A 146 2.19 6.48 -16.78
CA LEU A 146 2.87 6.23 -15.50
C LEU A 146 4.33 6.66 -15.52
N ASN A 147 5.06 6.41 -16.62
CA ASN A 147 6.44 6.87 -16.79
C ASN A 147 6.56 8.39 -16.75
N LEU A 148 5.62 9.10 -17.38
CA LEU A 148 5.60 10.57 -17.38
C LEU A 148 5.38 11.14 -15.97
N GLY A 149 4.72 10.40 -15.08
CA GLY A 149 4.58 10.73 -13.66
C GLY A 149 5.65 10.11 -12.74
N GLY A 150 6.62 9.38 -13.29
CA GLY A 150 7.68 8.72 -12.51
C GLY A 150 7.22 7.49 -11.71
N ILE A 151 6.06 6.91 -12.02
CA ILE A 151 5.47 5.81 -11.27
C ILE A 151 5.95 4.46 -11.84
N THR A 152 6.38 3.55 -10.96
CA THR A 152 6.79 2.19 -11.35
C THR A 152 5.86 1.12 -10.76
N GLU A 153 5.22 0.31 -11.61
CA GLU A 153 4.26 -0.72 -11.15
C GLU A 153 4.94 -1.94 -10.47
N LYS A 154 6.27 -2.12 -10.59
CA LYS A 154 6.96 -3.32 -10.10
C LYS A 154 7.15 -3.41 -8.58
N LYS A 155 6.95 -2.33 -7.81
CA LYS A 155 6.91 -2.40 -6.35
C LYS A 155 5.46 -2.49 -5.90
N ALA A 156 5.01 -3.71 -5.58
CA ALA A 156 3.65 -4.05 -5.13
C ALA A 156 3.24 -3.44 -3.76
N THR A 157 3.85 -2.33 -3.37
CA THR A 157 3.49 -1.55 -2.18
C THR A 157 2.97 -0.20 -2.66
N ASN A 158 1.71 0.10 -2.36
CA ASN A 158 1.02 1.35 -2.72
C ASN A 158 1.73 2.65 -2.23
N ASP A 159 2.83 2.53 -1.47
CA ASP A 159 3.58 3.62 -0.84
C ASP A 159 4.94 3.92 -1.51
N ALA A 160 5.25 3.31 -2.66
CA ALA A 160 6.48 3.64 -3.38
C ALA A 160 6.42 5.08 -3.90
N LYS A 161 7.32 5.95 -3.41
CA LYS A 161 7.42 7.33 -3.90
C LYS A 161 7.70 7.34 -5.41
N PRO A 162 7.02 8.19 -6.19
CA PRO A 162 7.35 8.42 -7.59
C PRO A 162 8.82 8.85 -7.75
N LEU A 163 9.44 8.39 -8.84
CA LEU A 163 10.78 8.81 -9.25
C LEU A 163 10.77 10.28 -9.68
N THR A 164 11.86 11.00 -9.43
CA THR A 164 12.02 12.36 -9.97
C THR A 164 12.19 12.29 -11.49
N VAL A 165 11.30 12.95 -12.23
CA VAL A 165 11.32 12.99 -13.70
C VAL A 165 11.60 14.40 -14.24
N PRO A 166 12.09 14.53 -15.49
CA PRO A 166 12.24 15.84 -16.13
C PRO A 166 10.93 16.62 -16.21
N GLU A 167 10.96 17.94 -15.95
CA GLU A 167 9.77 18.81 -16.01
C GLU A 167 9.04 18.77 -17.36
N GLN A 168 9.77 18.57 -18.46
CA GLN A 168 9.21 18.39 -19.80
C GLN A 168 8.27 17.18 -19.92
N TRP A 169 8.43 16.15 -19.09
CA TRP A 169 7.52 14.99 -19.08
C TRP A 169 6.19 15.32 -18.44
N HIS A 170 6.18 16.15 -17.38
CA HIS A 170 4.93 16.68 -16.83
C HIS A 170 4.15 17.52 -17.86
N LYS A 171 4.85 18.28 -18.72
CA LYS A 171 4.21 19.02 -19.82
C LYS A 171 3.53 18.08 -20.83
N LEU A 172 4.18 16.98 -21.20
CA LEU A 172 3.58 15.97 -22.08
C LEU A 172 2.36 15.29 -21.43
N LEU A 173 2.43 15.00 -20.12
CA LEU A 173 1.31 14.45 -19.37
C LEU A 173 0.11 15.40 -19.34
N HIS A 174 0.38 16.70 -19.13
CA HIS A 174 -0.62 17.76 -19.19
C HIS A 174 -1.27 17.86 -20.57
N GLU A 175 -0.47 17.92 -21.64
CA GLU A 175 -0.97 17.95 -23.02
C GLU A 175 -1.87 16.75 -23.32
N PHE A 176 -1.47 15.55 -22.88
CA PHE A 176 -2.29 14.35 -23.01
C PHE A 176 -3.61 14.46 -22.24
N ASN A 177 -3.57 14.95 -20.99
CA ASN A 177 -4.78 15.17 -20.19
C ASN A 177 -5.75 16.13 -20.87
N VAL A 178 -5.26 17.28 -21.36
CA VAL A 178 -6.10 18.28 -22.05
C VAL A 178 -6.72 17.71 -23.32
N GLN A 179 -5.95 16.98 -24.12
CA GLN A 179 -6.46 16.32 -25.33
C GLN A 179 -7.55 15.30 -25.01
N LEU A 180 -7.31 14.46 -24.00
CA LEU A 180 -8.28 13.44 -23.57
C LEU A 180 -9.57 14.08 -23.03
N MET A 181 -9.47 15.13 -22.22
CA MET A 181 -10.62 15.87 -21.71
C MET A 181 -11.42 16.60 -22.80
N ALA A 182 -10.78 16.96 -23.91
CA ALA A 182 -11.45 17.58 -25.06
C ALA A 182 -12.17 16.57 -25.96
N TRP A 183 -11.99 15.26 -25.73
CA TRP A 183 -12.57 14.21 -26.55
C TRP A 183 -14.11 14.21 -26.44
N PRO A 184 -14.86 14.30 -27.57
CA PRO A 184 -16.32 14.29 -27.56
C PRO A 184 -16.96 13.08 -26.83
N GLN A 185 -16.41 11.88 -27.01
CA GLN A 185 -16.82 10.63 -26.37
C GLN A 185 -16.11 10.36 -25.02
N PHE A 186 -15.60 11.38 -24.32
CA PHE A 186 -14.89 11.19 -23.05
C PHE A 186 -15.71 10.38 -22.04
N ALA A 187 -17.03 10.62 -21.95
CA ALA A 187 -17.91 9.89 -21.04
C ALA A 187 -17.98 8.38 -21.34
N ASP A 188 -17.76 7.96 -22.59
CA ASP A 188 -17.83 6.57 -23.01
C ASP A 188 -16.58 5.78 -22.59
N LEU A 189 -15.45 6.47 -22.31
CA LEU A 189 -14.21 5.87 -21.80
C LEU A 189 -14.39 5.13 -20.47
N ILE A 190 -15.50 5.35 -19.77
CA ILE A 190 -15.75 4.73 -18.47
C ILE A 190 -16.57 3.45 -18.63
N GLY A 191 -17.23 3.28 -19.79
CA GLY A 191 -18.00 2.09 -20.12
C GLY A 191 -17.16 0.84 -20.35
N MET A 192 -15.85 0.98 -20.61
CA MET A 192 -14.95 -0.16 -20.84
C MET A 192 -13.85 -0.23 -19.76
N GLU A 193 -13.52 -1.44 -19.32
CA GLU A 193 -12.54 -1.65 -18.23
C GLU A 193 -11.13 -1.15 -18.61
N GLN A 194 -10.72 -1.35 -19.87
CA GLN A 194 -9.40 -0.95 -20.34
C GLN A 194 -9.22 0.58 -20.30
N THR A 195 -10.18 1.32 -20.85
CA THR A 195 -10.16 2.78 -20.90
C THR A 195 -10.35 3.42 -19.53
N ALA A 196 -11.18 2.83 -18.67
CA ALA A 196 -11.29 3.25 -17.27
C ALA A 196 -9.97 3.06 -16.51
N THR A 197 -9.19 2.04 -16.85
CA THR A 197 -7.86 1.82 -16.25
C THR A 197 -6.83 2.85 -16.74
N ILE A 198 -6.90 3.27 -18.00
CA ILE A 198 -6.08 4.41 -18.51
C ILE A 198 -6.38 5.69 -17.70
N LEU A 199 -7.67 5.97 -17.44
CA LEU A 199 -8.08 7.13 -16.64
C LEU A 199 -7.61 7.03 -15.18
N GLN A 200 -7.63 5.83 -14.59
CA GLN A 200 -7.05 5.59 -13.26
C GLN A 200 -5.55 5.91 -13.24
N ASP A 201 -4.81 5.45 -14.24
CA ASP A 201 -3.35 5.69 -14.34
C ASP A 201 -3.04 7.16 -14.58
N LEU A 202 -3.86 7.85 -15.37
CA LEU A 202 -3.75 9.28 -15.60
C LEU A 202 -3.99 10.08 -14.31
N LEU A 203 -5.02 9.73 -13.52
CA LEU A 203 -5.26 10.35 -12.22
C LEU A 203 -4.08 10.15 -11.26
N ARG A 204 -3.52 8.93 -11.20
CA ARG A 204 -2.34 8.63 -10.38
C ARG A 204 -1.11 9.43 -10.82
N ALA A 205 -0.86 9.48 -12.14
CA ALA A 205 0.27 10.22 -12.70
C ALA A 205 0.14 11.73 -12.54
N LEU A 206 -1.07 12.30 -12.66
CA LEU A 206 -1.31 13.72 -12.38
C LEU A 206 -1.14 14.02 -10.88
N ALA A 207 -1.57 13.12 -10.00
CA ALA A 207 -1.42 13.26 -8.56
C ALA A 207 0.03 13.16 -8.08
N SER A 208 0.92 12.53 -8.85
CA SER A 208 2.36 12.56 -8.58
C SER A 208 3.04 13.83 -9.06
N THR A 209 2.33 14.70 -9.79
CA THR A 209 2.81 16.04 -10.12
C THR A 209 2.40 17.05 -9.04
N ASP A 210 3.17 18.13 -8.90
CA ASP A 210 2.81 19.25 -8.01
C ASP A 210 1.72 20.18 -8.61
N ASP A 211 0.92 19.71 -9.58
CA ASP A 211 -0.13 20.48 -10.26
C ASP A 211 -1.54 20.01 -9.83
N ALA A 212 -1.96 20.48 -8.64
CA ALA A 212 -3.28 20.19 -8.10
C ALA A 212 -4.44 20.70 -8.98
N PHE A 213 -4.20 21.74 -9.78
CA PHE A 213 -5.24 22.34 -10.63
C PHE A 213 -5.59 21.41 -11.79
N GLN A 214 -4.60 20.84 -12.48
CA GLN A 214 -4.85 19.86 -13.55
C GLN A 214 -5.54 18.61 -13.04
N LEU A 215 -5.11 18.12 -11.88
CA LEU A 215 -5.75 16.99 -11.23
C LEU A 215 -7.23 17.28 -10.92
N GLU A 216 -7.52 18.43 -10.32
CA GLU A 216 -8.90 18.82 -10.01
C GLU A 216 -9.74 19.00 -11.27
N GLN A 217 -9.19 19.52 -12.38
CA GLN A 217 -9.90 19.64 -13.65
C GLN A 217 -10.39 18.29 -14.18
N LEU A 218 -9.51 17.28 -14.19
CA LEU A 218 -9.88 15.93 -14.64
C LEU A 218 -10.95 15.32 -13.72
N ILE A 219 -10.76 15.42 -12.40
CA ILE A 219 -11.73 14.91 -11.42
C ILE A 219 -13.08 15.63 -11.57
N ALA A 220 -13.10 16.94 -11.80
CA ALA A 220 -14.31 17.72 -12.01
C ALA A 220 -15.05 17.31 -13.29
N LYS A 221 -14.32 17.02 -14.37
CA LYS A 221 -14.91 16.50 -15.62
C LYS A 221 -15.52 15.12 -15.41
N LEU A 222 -14.78 14.19 -14.80
CA LEU A 222 -15.26 12.85 -14.43
C LEU A 222 -16.50 12.94 -13.54
N PHE A 223 -16.47 13.79 -12.52
CA PHE A 223 -17.62 14.02 -11.65
C PHE A 223 -18.86 14.44 -12.43
N LYS A 224 -18.72 15.43 -13.33
CA LYS A 224 -19.85 16.00 -14.08
C LYS A 224 -20.42 15.07 -15.15
N GLU A 225 -19.57 14.36 -15.87
CA GLU A 225 -19.97 13.58 -17.06
C GLU A 225 -20.20 12.09 -16.73
N ALA A 226 -19.55 11.57 -15.69
CA ALA A 226 -19.55 10.15 -15.37
C ALA A 226 -20.23 9.78 -14.07
N PHE A 227 -19.93 10.49 -12.98
CA PHE A 227 -20.33 10.05 -11.64
C PHE A 227 -21.69 10.62 -11.23
N TYR A 228 -21.96 11.86 -11.61
CA TYR A 228 -23.13 12.59 -11.16
C TYR A 228 -24.23 12.62 -12.22
N THR A 229 -25.46 12.32 -11.80
CA THR A 229 -26.66 12.60 -12.58
C THR A 229 -27.45 13.66 -11.83
N LYS A 230 -27.78 14.78 -12.49
CA LYS A 230 -28.74 15.74 -11.91
C LYS A 230 -30.06 15.02 -11.69
N LYS A 231 -30.53 14.91 -10.43
CA LYS A 231 -31.91 14.45 -10.15
C LYS A 231 -32.85 15.47 -10.81
N VAL A 232 -33.52 15.08 -11.89
CA VAL A 232 -34.61 15.86 -12.48
C VAL A 232 -35.73 15.85 -11.44
N LYS A 233 -36.05 17.00 -10.85
CA LYS A 233 -37.26 17.10 -10.03
C LYS A 233 -38.43 16.77 -10.94
N LYS A 234 -39.16 15.68 -10.67
CA LYS A 234 -40.49 15.49 -11.25
C LYS A 234 -41.33 16.65 -10.73
N GLU A 235 -41.59 17.63 -11.58
CA GLU A 235 -42.76 18.48 -11.37
C GLU A 235 -43.97 17.56 -11.56
N GLU A 236 -44.73 17.34 -10.49
CA GLU A 236 -46.04 16.73 -10.59
C GLU A 236 -46.93 17.67 -11.40
N LYS A 237 -46.98 17.45 -12.71
CA LYS A 237 -48.09 17.94 -13.52
C LYS A 237 -49.20 16.93 -13.38
N ASP A 238 -50.19 17.32 -12.58
CA ASP A 238 -51.51 16.74 -12.55
C ASP A 238 -52.10 16.85 -13.95
N ASN A 239 -51.98 15.78 -14.74
CA ASN A 239 -52.82 15.49 -15.89
C ASN A 239 -52.60 14.03 -16.28
N GLY A 240 -53.67 13.25 -16.12
CA GLY A 240 -53.67 11.81 -16.31
C GLY A 240 -53.21 11.39 -17.70
N GLU A 241 -52.19 10.54 -17.73
CA GLU A 241 -52.06 9.31 -18.51
C GLU A 241 -50.62 8.81 -18.33
N ALA A 242 -50.38 8.05 -17.26
CA ALA A 242 -49.09 7.46 -16.99
C ALA A 242 -49.05 6.02 -17.55
N THR A 243 -48.51 5.84 -18.75
CA THR A 243 -47.89 4.57 -19.11
C THR A 243 -46.58 4.46 -18.34
N VAL A 244 -46.66 3.85 -17.15
CA VAL A 244 -45.49 3.58 -16.31
C VAL A 244 -44.71 2.40 -16.92
N LYS A 245 -43.71 2.69 -17.75
CA LYS A 245 -42.56 1.79 -17.87
C LYS A 245 -41.73 1.94 -16.59
N GLN A 246 -41.99 1.07 -15.62
CA GLN A 246 -41.15 0.86 -14.45
C GLN A 246 -39.82 0.26 -14.93
N GLU A 247 -38.91 1.09 -15.42
CA GLU A 247 -37.49 0.78 -15.28
C GLU A 247 -37.15 1.07 -13.82
N GLU A 248 -36.78 0.03 -13.07
CA GLU A 248 -36.22 0.15 -11.72
C GLU A 248 -34.92 0.99 -11.78
N LYS A 249 -35.04 2.32 -11.84
CA LYS A 249 -33.90 3.21 -11.67
C LYS A 249 -33.43 3.11 -10.23
N SER A 250 -32.35 2.36 -10.04
CA SER A 250 -31.51 2.38 -8.85
C SER A 250 -31.41 3.82 -8.28
N ASP A 251 -31.73 4.00 -7.01
CA ASP A 251 -31.64 5.30 -6.31
C ASP A 251 -30.16 5.76 -6.16
N LEU A 252 -29.21 4.88 -6.46
CA LEU A 252 -27.79 5.19 -6.38
C LEU A 252 -27.32 6.11 -7.53
N PRO A 253 -26.36 7.03 -7.24
CA PRO A 253 -25.69 7.82 -8.26
C PRO A 253 -25.06 6.97 -9.38
N LYS A 254 -24.92 7.57 -10.58
CA LYS A 254 -24.35 6.91 -11.78
C LYS A 254 -22.96 6.31 -11.54
N ALA A 255 -22.19 6.91 -10.63
CA ALA A 255 -20.89 6.41 -10.21
C ALA A 255 -20.89 4.93 -9.75
N PHE A 256 -21.99 4.43 -9.21
CA PHE A 256 -22.09 3.08 -8.63
C PHE A 256 -22.80 2.07 -9.54
N GLN A 257 -22.98 2.40 -10.83
CA GLN A 257 -23.72 1.55 -11.78
C GLN A 257 -22.86 0.52 -12.51
N SER A 258 -21.53 0.68 -12.51
CA SER A 258 -20.60 -0.29 -13.13
C SER A 258 -19.31 -0.43 -12.33
N ASP A 259 -18.70 -1.61 -12.38
CA ASP A 259 -17.43 -1.89 -11.70
C ASP A 259 -16.29 -0.98 -12.17
N SER A 260 -16.23 -0.68 -13.47
CA SER A 260 -15.25 0.23 -14.06
C SER A 260 -15.36 1.65 -13.48
N SER A 261 -16.59 2.14 -13.30
CA SER A 261 -16.88 3.45 -12.73
C SER A 261 -16.56 3.49 -11.24
N ILE A 262 -16.88 2.43 -10.49
CA ILE A 262 -16.57 2.31 -9.06
C ILE A 262 -15.06 2.33 -8.84
N ARG A 263 -14.29 1.54 -9.59
CA ARG A 263 -12.81 1.52 -9.47
C ARG A 263 -12.18 2.87 -9.86
N LEU A 264 -12.70 3.54 -10.88
CA LEU A 264 -12.24 4.88 -11.24
C LEU A 264 -12.58 5.91 -10.13
N LEU A 265 -13.77 5.81 -9.52
CA LEU A 265 -14.16 6.63 -8.39
C LEU A 265 -13.26 6.38 -7.16
N GLU A 266 -12.88 5.13 -6.89
CA GLU A 266 -11.95 4.80 -5.81
C GLU A 266 -10.61 5.53 -5.98
N VAL A 267 -10.06 5.56 -7.20
CA VAL A 267 -8.83 6.33 -7.48
C VAL A 267 -9.09 7.82 -7.31
N CYS A 268 -10.20 8.35 -7.82
CA CYS A 268 -10.56 9.77 -7.63
C CYS A 268 -10.61 10.16 -6.15
N ILE A 269 -11.16 9.31 -5.28
CA ILE A 269 -11.22 9.56 -3.82
C ILE A 269 -9.81 9.68 -3.22
N VAL A 270 -8.88 8.82 -3.66
CA VAL A 270 -7.51 8.78 -3.15
C VAL A 270 -6.74 10.06 -3.53
N VAL A 271 -6.95 10.56 -4.75
CA VAL A 271 -6.16 11.68 -5.30
C VAL A 271 -6.86 13.04 -5.19
N ALA A 272 -8.16 13.10 -4.89
CA ALA A 272 -8.90 14.35 -4.87
C ALA A 272 -8.39 15.33 -3.79
N PRO A 273 -8.32 16.64 -4.10
CA PRO A 273 -8.15 17.68 -3.08
C PRO A 273 -9.22 17.55 -2.00
N ALA A 274 -8.84 17.77 -0.73
CA ALA A 274 -9.71 17.52 0.43
C ALA A 274 -11.06 18.27 0.33
N ALA A 275 -11.05 19.52 -0.16
CA ALA A 275 -12.27 20.30 -0.37
C ALA A 275 -13.18 19.66 -1.43
N PHE A 276 -12.62 19.19 -2.55
CA PHE A 276 -13.40 18.53 -3.60
C PHE A 276 -13.97 17.19 -3.12
N LEU A 277 -13.18 16.41 -2.37
CA LEU A 277 -13.62 15.16 -1.76
C LEU A 277 -14.84 15.38 -0.85
N LYS A 278 -14.80 16.39 0.02
CA LYS A 278 -15.91 16.74 0.93
C LYS A 278 -17.11 17.32 0.18
N ASP A 279 -16.89 18.38 -0.59
CA ASP A 279 -17.97 19.24 -1.09
C ASP A 279 -18.65 18.69 -2.34
N LYS A 280 -17.97 17.83 -3.11
CA LYS A 280 -18.50 17.23 -4.33
C LYS A 280 -18.69 15.74 -4.19
N LEU A 281 -17.61 14.97 -4.01
CA LEU A 281 -17.71 13.51 -4.02
C LEU A 281 -18.57 13.01 -2.87
N PHE A 282 -18.22 13.34 -1.63
CA PHE A 282 -18.99 12.93 -0.46
C PHE A 282 -20.41 13.48 -0.47
N SER A 283 -20.55 14.81 -0.57
CA SER A 283 -21.86 15.45 -0.43
C SER A 283 -22.89 15.07 -1.50
N LYS A 284 -22.43 14.72 -2.72
CA LYS A 284 -23.32 14.43 -3.85
C LYS A 284 -23.44 12.96 -4.19
N LEU A 285 -22.45 12.13 -3.86
CA LEU A 285 -22.43 10.70 -4.23
C LEU A 285 -22.65 9.79 -3.01
N PHE A 286 -22.04 10.08 -1.86
CA PHE A 286 -21.99 9.15 -0.74
C PHE A 286 -23.00 9.46 0.36
N ARG A 287 -23.18 10.74 0.72
CA ARG A 287 -24.04 11.14 1.84
C ARG A 287 -25.47 10.63 1.66
N GLY A 288 -25.99 9.95 2.67
CA GLY A 288 -27.30 9.29 2.66
C GLY A 288 -27.30 7.87 2.10
N HIS A 289 -26.19 7.42 1.49
CA HIS A 289 -26.03 6.08 0.95
C HIS A 289 -24.87 5.30 1.58
N VAL A 290 -24.19 5.85 2.60
CA VAL A 290 -22.94 5.27 3.14
C VAL A 290 -23.18 3.85 3.64
N LYS A 291 -24.27 3.62 4.38
CA LYS A 291 -24.67 2.28 4.85
C LYS A 291 -24.88 1.30 3.70
N GLN A 292 -25.69 1.69 2.72
CA GLN A 292 -26.02 0.84 1.56
C GLN A 292 -24.75 0.46 0.79
N LEU A 293 -23.86 1.43 0.56
CA LEU A 293 -22.61 1.22 -0.17
C LEU A 293 -21.61 0.38 0.63
N ALA A 294 -21.54 0.58 1.96
CA ALA A 294 -20.66 -0.19 2.83
C ALA A 294 -21.05 -1.67 2.91
N LEU A 295 -22.35 -1.99 2.82
CA LEU A 295 -22.86 -3.36 2.79
C LEU A 295 -22.78 -4.01 1.39
N SER A 296 -22.52 -3.22 0.35
CA SER A 296 -22.41 -3.72 -1.02
C SER A 296 -21.04 -4.36 -1.29
N ARG A 297 -21.06 -5.57 -1.86
CA ARG A 297 -19.84 -6.28 -2.30
C ARG A 297 -19.01 -5.45 -3.28
N ALA A 298 -19.65 -4.71 -4.18
CA ALA A 298 -18.96 -3.90 -5.17
C ALA A 298 -18.47 -2.56 -4.60
N CYS A 299 -19.23 -1.92 -3.70
CA CYS A 299 -18.99 -0.53 -3.31
C CYS A 299 -18.24 -0.34 -1.97
N ASN A 300 -18.10 -1.39 -1.14
CA ASN A 300 -17.50 -1.25 0.18
C ASN A 300 -16.06 -0.72 0.13
N PHE A 301 -15.30 -1.00 -0.94
CA PHE A 301 -13.94 -0.49 -1.11
C PHE A 301 -13.91 1.03 -1.33
N ALA A 302 -14.87 1.59 -2.07
CA ALA A 302 -15.03 3.04 -2.18
C ALA A 302 -15.28 3.70 -0.81
N ILE A 303 -16.03 3.04 0.08
CA ILE A 303 -16.22 3.52 1.46
C ILE A 303 -14.94 3.44 2.27
N GLN A 304 -14.17 2.36 2.15
CA GLN A 304 -12.85 2.25 2.79
C GLN A 304 -11.93 3.39 2.33
N LYS A 305 -11.82 3.65 1.01
CA LYS A 305 -11.04 4.76 0.47
C LYS A 305 -11.50 6.11 0.98
N LEU A 306 -12.81 6.33 1.03
CA LEU A 306 -13.42 7.57 1.53
C LEU A 306 -13.01 7.86 2.98
N ILE A 307 -13.09 6.84 3.84
CA ILE A 307 -12.74 6.93 5.26
C ILE A 307 -11.21 7.08 5.44
N ASP A 308 -10.41 6.35 4.67
CA ASP A 308 -8.95 6.41 4.78
C ASP A 308 -8.40 7.79 4.39
N HIS A 309 -9.02 8.48 3.42
CA HIS A 309 -8.51 9.73 2.83
C HIS A 309 -9.20 11.01 3.32
N THR A 310 -10.29 10.93 4.08
CA THR A 310 -10.88 12.14 4.66
C THR A 310 -9.98 12.76 5.72
N THR A 311 -9.65 14.04 5.62
CA THR A 311 -8.99 14.81 6.69
C THR A 311 -9.99 15.64 7.51
N ASP A 312 -11.28 15.61 7.13
CA ASP A 312 -12.32 16.45 7.69
C ASP A 312 -13.12 15.69 8.75
N LYS A 313 -13.11 16.23 9.98
CA LYS A 313 -13.74 15.59 11.14
C LYS A 313 -15.27 15.57 11.02
N ASP A 314 -15.89 16.62 10.49
CA ASP A 314 -17.35 16.69 10.32
C ASP A 314 -17.83 15.65 9.29
N MET A 315 -17.10 15.51 8.18
CA MET A 315 -17.35 14.44 7.19
C MET A 315 -17.22 13.06 7.82
N MET A 316 -16.18 12.83 8.61
CA MET A 316 -16.01 11.55 9.31
C MET A 316 -17.16 11.29 10.30
N ASP A 317 -17.63 12.31 11.03
CA ASP A 317 -18.75 12.19 11.96
C ASP A 317 -20.06 11.85 11.23
N MET A 318 -20.30 12.43 10.05
CA MET A 318 -21.45 12.07 9.20
C MET A 318 -21.36 10.62 8.67
N VAL A 319 -20.18 10.20 8.19
CA VAL A 319 -19.94 8.81 7.76
C VAL A 319 -20.15 7.84 8.91
N PHE A 320 -19.64 8.16 10.09
CA PHE A 320 -19.78 7.32 11.28
C PHE A 320 -21.26 7.19 11.69
N ALA A 321 -22.01 8.29 11.70
CA ALA A 321 -23.42 8.29 12.06
C ALA A 321 -24.27 7.39 11.15
N GLU A 322 -23.98 7.33 9.85
CA GLU A 322 -24.68 6.42 8.93
C GLU A 322 -24.34 4.93 9.16
N LEU A 323 -23.17 4.63 9.74
CA LEU A 323 -22.66 3.27 9.94
C LEU A 323 -22.80 2.75 11.38
N GLU A 324 -23.17 3.59 12.35
CA GLU A 324 -23.04 3.25 13.78
C GLU A 324 -23.84 1.99 14.16
N ASP A 325 -25.02 1.80 13.58
CA ASP A 325 -25.88 0.63 13.80
C ASP A 325 -25.65 -0.55 12.84
N SER A 326 -24.61 -0.48 12.00
CA SER A 326 -24.38 -1.48 10.94
C SER A 326 -23.12 -2.32 11.16
N MET A 327 -22.44 -2.15 12.30
CA MET A 327 -21.16 -2.81 12.56
C MET A 327 -21.28 -4.33 12.58
N GLU A 328 -22.35 -4.87 13.19
CA GLU A 328 -22.60 -6.31 13.18
C GLU A 328 -22.86 -6.86 11.78
N ASP A 329 -23.65 -6.13 10.96
CA ASP A 329 -23.92 -6.52 9.57
C ASP A 329 -22.65 -6.50 8.72
N LEU A 330 -21.77 -5.50 8.89
CA LEU A 330 -20.48 -5.42 8.21
C LEU A 330 -19.57 -6.61 8.56
N LEU A 331 -19.50 -6.99 9.84
CA LEU A 331 -18.74 -8.15 10.26
C LEU A 331 -19.33 -9.45 9.69
N ARG A 332 -20.66 -9.62 9.75
CA ARG A 332 -21.37 -10.80 9.26
C ARG A 332 -21.23 -10.98 7.74
N THR A 333 -21.26 -9.89 6.98
CA THR A 333 -21.09 -9.91 5.52
C THR A 333 -19.63 -10.03 5.07
N GLY A 334 -18.67 -9.97 6.01
CA GLY A 334 -17.24 -10.08 5.72
C GLY A 334 -16.57 -8.78 5.32
N HIS A 335 -17.27 -7.64 5.35
CA HIS A 335 -16.77 -6.31 4.99
C HIS A 335 -15.97 -5.68 6.14
N THR A 336 -15.13 -6.49 6.78
CA THR A 336 -14.29 -6.13 7.94
C THR A 336 -13.30 -5.00 7.63
N GLY A 337 -12.98 -4.77 6.36
CA GLY A 337 -12.16 -3.64 5.91
C GLY A 337 -12.79 -2.28 6.20
N VAL A 338 -14.12 -2.17 6.14
CA VAL A 338 -14.84 -0.93 6.52
C VAL A 338 -14.67 -0.65 8.01
N VAL A 339 -14.81 -1.68 8.85
CA VAL A 339 -14.61 -1.56 10.30
C VAL A 339 -13.17 -1.16 10.64
N LEU A 340 -12.19 -1.71 9.91
CA LEU A 340 -10.79 -1.31 10.06
C LEU A 340 -10.55 0.16 9.65
N ALA A 341 -11.11 0.58 8.51
CA ALA A 341 -11.01 1.97 8.06
C ALA A 341 -11.60 2.93 9.11
N LEU A 342 -12.77 2.60 9.68
CA LEU A 342 -13.36 3.35 10.80
C LEU A 342 -12.41 3.44 12.00
N ALA A 343 -11.83 2.32 12.43
CA ALA A 343 -10.90 2.28 13.56
C ALA A 343 -9.70 3.21 13.33
N LYS A 344 -9.08 3.11 12.15
CA LYS A 344 -7.93 3.93 11.76
C LYS A 344 -8.29 5.41 11.65
N ALA A 345 -9.43 5.75 11.08
CA ALA A 345 -9.89 7.13 11.00
C ALA A 345 -10.19 7.73 12.39
N CYS A 346 -10.80 6.94 13.29
CA CYS A 346 -11.04 7.36 14.68
C CYS A 346 -9.72 7.66 15.43
N ALA A 347 -8.66 6.87 15.18
CA ALA A 347 -7.32 7.15 15.71
C ALA A 347 -6.72 8.41 15.07
N ARG A 348 -6.71 8.47 13.73
CA ARG A 348 -6.08 9.54 12.95
C ARG A 348 -6.70 10.93 13.19
N LEU A 349 -8.03 11.01 13.28
CA LEU A 349 -8.78 12.26 13.44
C LEU A 349 -9.19 12.56 14.89
N ALA A 350 -8.86 11.66 15.83
CA ALA A 350 -9.26 11.75 17.23
C ALA A 350 -10.77 12.08 17.39
N CYS A 351 -11.62 11.33 16.68
CA CYS A 351 -13.07 11.46 16.71
C CYS A 351 -13.75 10.09 16.88
N GLN A 352 -14.96 10.07 17.43
CA GLN A 352 -15.82 8.88 17.64
C GLN A 352 -15.19 7.65 18.33
N GLN A 353 -13.98 7.74 18.88
CA GLN A 353 -13.23 6.62 19.47
C GLN A 353 -14.04 5.82 20.51
N GLY A 354 -14.72 6.52 21.42
CA GLY A 354 -15.54 5.88 22.45
C GLY A 354 -16.76 5.16 21.87
N LYS A 355 -17.44 5.77 20.89
CA LYS A 355 -18.56 5.14 20.19
C LYS A 355 -18.10 3.93 19.36
N PHE A 356 -16.97 4.05 18.67
CA PHE A 356 -16.38 2.94 17.91
C PHE A 356 -16.13 1.73 18.80
N VAL A 357 -15.48 1.93 19.95
CA VAL A 357 -15.25 0.85 20.92
C VAL A 357 -16.57 0.24 21.38
N LYS A 358 -17.56 1.05 21.75
CA LYS A 358 -18.87 0.56 22.17
C LYS A 358 -19.50 -0.31 21.08
N ASN A 359 -19.64 0.21 19.86
CA ASN A 359 -20.31 -0.49 18.76
C ASN A 359 -19.56 -1.78 18.37
N LEU A 360 -18.22 -1.80 18.46
CA LEU A 360 -17.43 -3.00 18.20
C LEU A 360 -17.68 -4.07 19.24
N LEU A 361 -17.68 -3.70 20.53
CA LEU A 361 -17.93 -4.64 21.62
C LEU A 361 -19.38 -5.15 21.60
N ASP A 362 -20.34 -4.31 21.24
CA ASP A 362 -21.76 -4.68 21.09
C ASP A 362 -21.92 -5.67 19.92
N ALA A 363 -21.35 -5.37 18.73
CA ALA A 363 -21.41 -6.24 17.55
C ALA A 363 -20.72 -7.60 17.75
N LEU A 364 -19.69 -7.66 18.58
CA LEU A 364 -18.98 -8.88 18.95
C LEU A 364 -19.54 -9.54 20.22
N HIS A 365 -20.61 -8.99 20.81
CA HIS A 365 -21.24 -9.51 22.02
C HIS A 365 -20.23 -9.74 23.17
N CYS A 366 -19.28 -8.81 23.33
CA CYS A 366 -18.10 -8.99 24.20
C CYS A 366 -17.83 -7.81 25.16
N ALA A 367 -18.80 -6.93 25.38
CA ALA A 367 -18.65 -5.78 26.29
C ALA A 367 -18.41 -6.17 27.76
N GLU A 368 -19.13 -7.20 28.23
CA GLU A 368 -19.20 -7.63 29.65
C GLU A 368 -18.65 -9.06 29.86
N VAL A 369 -17.75 -9.51 28.98
CA VAL A 369 -17.11 -10.84 29.09
C VAL A 369 -15.71 -10.73 29.73
N ALA A 370 -15.17 -11.86 30.17
CA ALA A 370 -13.82 -11.92 30.70
C ALA A 370 -12.77 -11.37 29.70
N PRO A 371 -11.70 -10.71 30.17
CA PRO A 371 -10.66 -10.10 29.34
C PRO A 371 -10.16 -10.96 28.17
N THR A 372 -9.81 -12.22 28.45
CA THR A 372 -9.34 -13.18 27.44
C THR A 372 -10.37 -13.40 26.33
N LYS A 373 -11.66 -13.53 26.68
CA LYS A 373 -12.73 -13.71 25.69
C LYS A 373 -12.94 -12.44 24.85
N MET A 374 -12.85 -11.26 25.47
CA MET A 374 -12.96 -9.98 24.76
C MET A 374 -11.84 -9.79 23.74
N ILE A 375 -10.58 -10.01 24.16
CA ILE A 375 -9.42 -9.88 23.26
C ILE A 375 -9.50 -10.90 22.11
N ASN A 376 -9.84 -12.15 22.40
CA ASN A 376 -10.02 -13.15 21.34
C ASN A 376 -11.15 -12.77 20.37
N ALA A 377 -12.30 -12.31 20.86
CA ALA A 377 -13.40 -11.88 20.00
C ALA A 377 -12.96 -10.77 19.03
N VAL A 378 -12.18 -9.79 19.50
CA VAL A 378 -11.65 -8.70 18.67
C VAL A 378 -10.57 -9.17 17.70
N LEU A 379 -9.63 -10.01 18.14
CA LEU A 379 -8.55 -10.53 17.29
C LEU A 379 -9.07 -11.42 16.15
N HIS A 380 -10.16 -12.15 16.38
CA HIS A 380 -10.75 -13.03 15.39
C HIS A 380 -11.94 -12.41 14.65
N LEU A 381 -12.44 -11.26 15.10
CA LEU A 381 -13.66 -10.62 14.61
C LEU A 381 -14.87 -11.57 14.61
N LEU A 382 -14.95 -12.38 15.67
CA LEU A 382 -16.04 -13.33 15.90
C LEU A 382 -16.75 -13.00 17.21
N PRO A 383 -18.08 -13.17 17.29
CA PRO A 383 -18.78 -12.99 18.55
C PRO A 383 -18.22 -13.88 19.68
N ALA A 384 -18.23 -13.38 20.91
CA ALA A 384 -17.58 -14.05 22.04
C ALA A 384 -18.16 -15.44 22.37
N ASN A 385 -19.42 -15.70 22.01
CA ASN A 385 -20.09 -16.99 22.21
C ASN A 385 -19.66 -18.07 21.19
N VAL A 386 -19.14 -17.69 20.03
CA VAL A 386 -18.72 -18.62 18.97
C VAL A 386 -17.21 -18.68 18.79
N THR A 387 -16.45 -17.90 19.57
CA THR A 387 -14.98 -17.90 19.52
C THR A 387 -14.44 -19.21 20.10
N PRO A 388 -13.74 -20.07 19.33
CA PRO A 388 -13.27 -21.38 19.80
C PRO A 388 -12.25 -21.29 20.95
N SER A 389 -12.16 -22.34 21.78
CA SER A 389 -11.13 -22.41 22.83
C SER A 389 -9.72 -22.62 22.27
N THR A 390 -9.58 -23.41 21.20
CA THR A 390 -8.39 -23.45 20.33
C THR A 390 -8.56 -22.39 19.27
N ALA A 391 -8.19 -21.15 19.60
CA ALA A 391 -8.50 -20.00 18.77
C ALA A 391 -7.95 -20.17 17.33
N PRO A 392 -8.73 -19.81 16.29
CA PRO A 392 -8.30 -19.90 14.91
C PRO A 392 -7.11 -18.96 14.63
N LYS A 393 -6.59 -18.96 13.40
CA LYS A 393 -5.60 -17.96 13.00
C LYS A 393 -6.12 -16.53 13.29
N ILE A 394 -5.26 -15.65 13.79
CA ILE A 394 -5.65 -14.26 14.09
C ILE A 394 -6.08 -13.57 12.79
N HIS A 395 -7.22 -12.89 12.82
CA HIS A 395 -7.72 -12.16 11.67
C HIS A 395 -6.87 -10.88 11.50
N LEU A 396 -6.35 -10.64 10.29
CA LEU A 396 -5.50 -9.47 10.01
C LEU A 396 -6.17 -8.16 10.44
N HIS A 397 -7.41 -7.93 10.02
CA HIS A 397 -8.15 -6.73 10.42
C HIS A 397 -8.44 -6.68 11.92
N GLY A 398 -8.63 -7.82 12.61
CA GLY A 398 -8.85 -7.85 14.05
C GLY A 398 -7.63 -7.36 14.82
N SER A 399 -6.44 -7.84 14.42
CA SER A 399 -5.17 -7.32 14.96
C SER A 399 -4.98 -5.83 14.66
N LEU A 400 -5.19 -5.39 13.41
CA LEU A 400 -5.01 -3.99 13.04
C LEU A 400 -6.01 -3.06 13.75
N ILE A 401 -7.25 -3.51 13.99
CA ILE A 401 -8.25 -2.78 14.78
C ILE A 401 -7.77 -2.65 16.23
N LEU A 402 -7.29 -3.73 16.86
CA LEU A 402 -6.76 -3.67 18.22
C LEU A 402 -5.56 -2.72 18.32
N GLN A 403 -4.65 -2.76 17.34
CA GLN A 403 -3.53 -1.82 17.26
C GLN A 403 -4.00 -0.37 17.16
N ALA A 404 -5.01 -0.08 16.34
CA ALA A 404 -5.59 1.27 16.24
C ALA A 404 -6.23 1.72 17.56
N ILE A 405 -6.96 0.83 18.24
CA ILE A 405 -7.59 1.12 19.54
C ILE A 405 -6.53 1.42 20.62
N LEU A 406 -5.38 0.75 20.60
CA LEU A 406 -4.29 1.03 21.54
C LEU A 406 -3.68 2.44 21.37
N ASP A 407 -3.89 3.10 20.23
CA ASP A 407 -3.52 4.50 19.99
C ASP A 407 -4.68 5.50 20.20
N PHE A 408 -5.87 5.04 20.64
CA PHE A 408 -6.96 5.94 21.03
C PHE A 408 -6.61 6.71 22.30
N ASN A 409 -7.27 7.84 22.54
CA ASN A 409 -7.02 8.70 23.70
C ASN A 409 -7.30 8.01 25.05
N LYS A 410 -8.17 6.99 25.06
CA LYS A 410 -8.57 6.23 26.26
C LYS A 410 -8.55 4.71 25.99
N PRO A 411 -7.36 4.09 25.82
CA PRO A 411 -7.24 2.68 25.46
C PRO A 411 -7.35 1.73 26.67
N ILE A 412 -7.64 2.26 27.86
CA ILE A 412 -7.44 1.57 29.15
C ILE A 412 -8.17 0.25 29.27
N LYS A 413 -9.38 0.11 28.71
CA LYS A 413 -10.15 -1.14 28.75
C LYS A 413 -9.38 -2.29 28.08
N PHE A 414 -8.76 -2.03 26.93
CA PHE A 414 -7.98 -3.01 26.18
C PHE A 414 -6.59 -3.23 26.76
N VAL A 415 -5.97 -2.16 27.27
CA VAL A 415 -4.68 -2.24 27.98
C VAL A 415 -4.81 -3.16 29.20
N THR A 416 -5.81 -2.92 30.05
CA THR A 416 -6.07 -3.75 31.23
C THR A 416 -6.42 -5.17 30.82
N ALA A 417 -7.27 -5.35 29.81
CA ALA A 417 -7.67 -6.69 29.39
C ALA A 417 -6.48 -7.54 28.91
N LEU A 418 -5.55 -6.97 28.13
CA LEU A 418 -4.32 -7.66 27.72
C LEU A 418 -3.44 -8.04 28.92
N LEU A 419 -3.34 -7.15 29.92
CA LEU A 419 -2.54 -7.37 31.13
C LEU A 419 -3.18 -8.35 32.14
N GLU A 420 -4.46 -8.69 31.96
CA GLU A 420 -5.19 -9.66 32.79
C GLU A 420 -5.27 -11.05 32.15
N MET A 421 -4.84 -11.19 30.89
CA MET A 421 -4.75 -12.49 30.24
C MET A 421 -3.69 -13.38 30.91
N PRO A 422 -3.85 -14.71 30.93
CA PRO A 422 -2.75 -15.61 31.25
C PRO A 422 -1.51 -15.32 30.39
N ASN A 423 -0.33 -15.31 30.99
CA ASN A 423 0.90 -14.87 30.31
C ASN A 423 1.32 -15.81 29.17
N ASP A 424 1.15 -17.12 29.35
CA ASP A 424 1.31 -18.15 28.34
C ASP A 424 0.40 -17.89 27.12
N ARG A 425 -0.88 -17.63 27.37
CA ARG A 425 -1.83 -17.35 26.30
C ARG A 425 -1.53 -16.04 25.57
N LEU A 426 -1.11 -15.01 26.30
CA LEU A 426 -0.66 -13.76 25.68
C LEU A 426 0.59 -13.99 24.82
N ALA A 427 1.55 -14.78 25.31
CA ALA A 427 2.76 -15.13 24.56
C ALA A 427 2.45 -15.91 23.28
N GLU A 428 1.47 -16.82 23.29
CA GLU A 428 0.98 -17.50 22.08
C GLU A 428 0.45 -16.52 21.04
N ILE A 429 -0.39 -15.56 21.47
CA ILE A 429 -0.92 -14.51 20.58
C ILE A 429 0.21 -13.69 19.98
N LEU A 430 1.15 -13.23 20.82
CA LEU A 430 2.26 -12.38 20.39
C LEU A 430 3.30 -13.13 19.54
N SER A 431 3.28 -14.47 19.52
CA SER A 431 4.12 -15.31 18.65
C SER A 431 3.54 -15.48 17.23
N GLU A 432 2.29 -15.09 17.00
CA GLU A 432 1.61 -15.22 15.72
C GLU A 432 1.92 -14.03 14.80
N PRO A 433 2.00 -14.21 13.46
CA PRO A 433 2.35 -13.13 12.53
C PRO A 433 1.55 -11.84 12.74
N ALA A 434 0.22 -11.92 12.84
CA ALA A 434 -0.63 -10.74 13.02
C ALA A 434 -0.62 -10.26 14.47
N GLY A 435 -0.56 -11.19 15.45
CA GLY A 435 -0.58 -10.84 16.87
C GLY A 435 0.69 -10.14 17.36
N SER A 436 1.85 -10.44 16.78
CA SER A 436 3.13 -9.84 17.17
C SER A 436 3.16 -8.31 17.08
N PHE A 437 2.44 -7.72 16.13
CA PHE A 437 2.34 -6.27 15.96
C PHE A 437 1.56 -5.58 17.10
N VAL A 438 0.72 -6.32 17.83
CA VAL A 438 0.02 -5.80 19.03
C VAL A 438 1.02 -5.42 20.12
N ALA A 439 2.13 -6.16 20.26
CA ALA A 439 3.19 -5.83 21.21
C ALA A 439 3.80 -4.45 20.93
N ASN A 440 4.10 -4.17 19.65
CA ASN A 440 4.61 -2.87 19.24
C ASN A 440 3.59 -1.76 19.54
N ALA A 441 2.34 -1.92 19.09
CA ALA A 441 1.29 -0.94 19.32
C ALA A 441 1.05 -0.64 20.81
N PHE A 442 1.15 -1.66 21.68
CA PHE A 442 1.02 -1.47 23.13
C PHE A 442 2.18 -0.63 23.70
N VAL A 443 3.42 -0.94 23.30
CA VAL A 443 4.62 -0.28 23.82
C VAL A 443 4.78 1.15 23.28
N THR A 444 4.44 1.38 22.01
CA THR A 444 4.60 2.68 21.35
C THR A 444 3.35 3.56 21.42
N GLY A 445 2.20 2.99 21.77
CA GLY A 445 0.91 3.69 21.78
C GLY A 445 0.93 4.94 22.66
N ARG A 446 0.51 6.09 22.08
CA ARG A 446 0.71 7.41 22.70
C ARG A 446 0.01 7.57 24.06
N PHE A 447 -1.11 6.89 24.23
CA PHE A 447 -1.95 6.97 25.43
C PHE A 447 -1.85 5.74 26.33
N VAL A 448 -0.97 4.78 26.00
CA VAL A 448 -0.64 3.67 26.89
C VAL A 448 0.39 4.16 27.92
N GLY A 449 -0.01 4.20 29.19
CA GLY A 449 0.82 4.73 30.27
C GLY A 449 2.08 3.89 30.53
N GLU A 450 3.16 4.55 30.95
CA GLU A 450 4.47 3.93 31.22
C GLU A 450 4.39 2.73 32.19
N LYS A 451 3.62 2.87 33.28
CA LYS A 451 3.37 1.77 34.24
C LYS A 451 2.74 0.55 33.59
N SER A 452 1.84 0.73 32.62
CA SER A 452 1.23 -0.37 31.89
C SER A 452 2.23 -1.07 30.97
N ARG A 453 3.15 -0.32 30.36
CA ARG A 453 4.25 -0.86 29.55
C ARG A 453 5.21 -1.69 30.41
N GLU A 454 5.63 -1.15 31.55
CA GLU A 454 6.44 -1.92 32.51
C GLU A 454 5.69 -3.16 33.01
N LYS A 455 4.38 -3.05 33.27
CA LYS A 455 3.57 -4.20 33.69
C LYS A 455 3.50 -5.26 32.60
N LEU A 456 3.41 -4.91 31.31
CA LEU A 456 3.42 -5.88 30.21
C LEU A 456 4.74 -6.64 30.15
N VAL A 457 5.87 -5.93 30.27
CA VAL A 457 7.20 -6.56 30.29
C VAL A 457 7.29 -7.54 31.47
N ARG A 458 6.90 -7.12 32.68
CA ARG A 458 6.87 -8.04 33.83
C ARG A 458 5.90 -9.22 33.61
N HIS A 459 4.75 -8.98 32.99
CA HIS A 459 3.71 -10.00 32.81
C HIS A 459 4.16 -11.16 31.90
N LEU A 460 5.03 -10.88 30.93
CA LEU A 460 5.60 -11.88 30.03
C LEU A 460 6.81 -12.63 30.61
N GLU A 461 7.25 -12.32 31.84
CA GLU A 461 8.31 -13.08 32.51
C GLU A 461 7.93 -14.58 32.62
N GLY A 462 8.88 -15.45 32.30
CA GLY A 462 8.68 -16.90 32.18
C GLY A 462 8.26 -17.37 30.79
N GLN A 463 8.01 -16.45 29.84
CA GLN A 463 7.62 -16.77 28.46
C GLN A 463 8.60 -16.27 27.39
N TYR A 464 9.62 -15.50 27.75
CA TYR A 464 10.60 -14.94 26.80
C TYR A 464 11.39 -16.00 26.03
N ALA A 465 11.78 -17.09 26.67
CA ALA A 465 12.45 -18.19 25.99
C ALA A 465 11.52 -18.85 24.95
N GLN A 466 10.23 -19.00 25.28
CA GLN A 466 9.25 -19.57 24.37
C GLN A 466 8.93 -18.62 23.20
N LEU A 467 8.72 -17.33 23.47
CA LEU A 467 8.53 -16.29 22.45
C LEU A 467 9.68 -16.29 21.43
N THR A 468 10.92 -16.34 21.92
CA THR A 468 12.13 -16.25 21.11
C THR A 468 12.26 -17.41 20.12
N LEU A 469 11.62 -18.56 20.35
CA LEU A 469 11.65 -19.70 19.44
C LEU A 469 10.84 -19.51 18.16
N SER A 470 9.94 -18.53 18.12
CA SER A 470 9.19 -18.18 16.91
C SER A 470 9.82 -16.97 16.21
N VAL A 471 9.67 -16.90 14.88
CA VAL A 471 10.18 -15.78 14.06
C VAL A 471 9.56 -14.44 14.49
N HIS A 472 8.28 -14.44 14.84
CA HIS A 472 7.56 -13.22 15.23
C HIS A 472 7.76 -12.88 16.71
N GLY A 473 7.71 -13.88 17.59
CA GLY A 473 7.95 -13.71 19.02
C GLY A 473 9.38 -13.28 19.34
N SER A 474 10.39 -13.65 18.53
CA SER A 474 11.75 -13.12 18.70
C SER A 474 11.79 -11.60 18.55
N ARG A 475 10.99 -11.03 17.64
CA ARG A 475 10.85 -9.57 17.51
C ARG A 475 10.13 -8.95 18.71
N VAL A 476 9.12 -9.64 19.26
CA VAL A 476 8.43 -9.22 20.48
C VAL A 476 9.40 -9.16 21.66
N VAL A 477 10.31 -10.12 21.80
CA VAL A 477 11.33 -10.10 22.87
C VAL A 477 12.23 -8.86 22.76
N GLU A 478 12.64 -8.48 21.55
CA GLU A 478 13.40 -7.24 21.34
C GLU A 478 12.61 -6.00 21.75
N ILE A 479 11.33 -5.91 21.34
CA ILE A 479 10.43 -4.82 21.72
C ILE A 479 10.29 -4.73 23.25
N MET A 480 10.11 -5.87 23.93
CA MET A 480 9.98 -5.90 25.38
C MET A 480 11.29 -5.54 26.09
N TYR A 481 12.44 -5.95 25.54
CA TYR A 481 13.76 -5.58 26.05
C TYR A 481 13.99 -4.07 25.92
N GLU A 482 13.66 -3.47 24.77
CA GLU A 482 13.77 -2.02 24.55
C GLU A 482 12.85 -1.25 25.50
N ALA A 483 11.61 -1.73 25.70
CA ALA A 483 10.62 -1.13 26.60
C ALA A 483 10.94 -1.29 28.10
N GLY A 484 11.63 -2.37 28.48
CA GLY A 484 11.87 -2.72 29.86
C GLY A 484 12.89 -1.80 30.54
N ASN A 485 12.72 -1.58 31.85
CA ASN A 485 13.72 -0.93 32.67
C ASN A 485 14.95 -1.85 32.89
N PRO A 486 16.07 -1.35 33.47
CA PRO A 486 17.29 -2.15 33.59
C PRO A 486 17.14 -3.49 34.31
N ALA A 487 16.27 -3.57 35.33
CA ALA A 487 16.02 -4.82 36.04
C ALA A 487 15.23 -5.83 35.19
N GLN A 488 14.25 -5.34 34.42
CA GLN A 488 13.47 -6.17 33.50
C GLN A 488 14.32 -6.67 32.33
N ARG A 489 15.18 -5.81 31.76
CA ARG A 489 16.16 -6.20 30.73
C ARG A 489 17.06 -7.33 31.22
N GLU A 490 17.53 -7.24 32.46
CA GLU A 490 18.32 -8.30 33.08
C GLU A 490 17.50 -9.59 33.27
N ASN A 491 16.25 -9.51 33.71
CA ASN A 491 15.36 -10.68 33.85
C ASN A 491 15.12 -11.39 32.51
N ILE A 492 14.87 -10.63 31.43
CA ILE A 492 14.69 -11.17 30.07
C ILE A 492 15.94 -11.97 29.68
N VAL A 493 17.13 -11.35 29.79
CA VAL A 493 18.38 -12.00 29.40
C VAL A 493 18.73 -13.20 30.28
N ARG A 494 18.39 -13.15 31.57
CA ARG A 494 18.53 -14.29 32.48
C ARG A 494 17.71 -15.49 31.99
N GLU A 495 16.44 -15.27 31.63
CA GLU A 495 15.58 -16.33 31.13
C GLU A 495 16.11 -16.93 29.81
N LEU A 496 16.58 -16.09 28.88
CA LEU A 496 17.20 -16.57 27.64
C LEU A 496 18.48 -17.36 27.91
N ALA A 497 19.28 -16.97 28.91
CA ALA A 497 20.54 -17.63 29.25
C ALA A 497 20.32 -19.06 29.79
N GLU A 498 19.22 -19.31 30.51
CA GLU A 498 18.84 -20.64 31.01
C GLU A 498 18.61 -21.65 29.87
N GLN A 499 18.19 -21.17 28.70
CA GLN A 499 17.90 -22.00 27.52
C GLN A 499 18.74 -21.65 26.29
N CYS A 500 19.90 -21.00 26.49
CA CYS A 500 20.71 -20.42 25.41
C CYS A 500 21.06 -21.42 24.30
N GLU A 501 21.41 -22.65 24.66
CA GLU A 501 21.78 -23.72 23.70
C GLU A 501 20.59 -24.13 22.82
N ARG A 502 19.41 -24.28 23.43
CA ARG A 502 18.16 -24.58 22.70
C ARG A 502 17.80 -23.45 21.74
N LEU A 503 17.94 -22.20 22.20
CA LEU A 503 17.64 -21.00 21.42
C LEU A 503 18.61 -20.86 20.23
N ASN A 504 19.90 -21.09 20.41
CA ASN A 504 20.88 -20.97 19.32
C ASN A 504 20.66 -21.95 18.16
N GLY A 505 19.83 -22.99 18.35
CA GLY A 505 19.40 -23.89 17.27
C GLY A 505 18.51 -23.25 16.19
N LYS A 506 17.97 -22.04 16.41
CA LYS A 506 17.15 -21.31 15.43
C LYS A 506 17.85 -20.02 14.99
N PRO A 507 17.88 -19.67 13.68
CA PRO A 507 18.60 -18.49 13.20
C PRO A 507 18.13 -17.16 13.81
N TRP A 508 16.83 -16.98 13.97
CA TRP A 508 16.25 -15.75 14.56
C TRP A 508 16.56 -15.63 16.05
N SER A 509 16.45 -16.73 16.79
CA SER A 509 16.80 -16.80 18.22
C SER A 509 18.30 -16.56 18.44
N ALA A 510 19.17 -17.14 17.60
CA ALA A 510 20.62 -16.89 17.65
C ALA A 510 20.97 -15.41 17.40
N LYS A 511 20.25 -14.74 16.48
CA LYS A 511 20.39 -13.28 16.28
C LYS A 511 20.03 -12.50 17.53
N VAL A 512 18.90 -12.82 18.19
CA VAL A 512 18.51 -12.19 19.45
C VAL A 512 19.54 -12.44 20.55
N ASN A 513 20.01 -13.69 20.72
CA ASN A 513 21.03 -14.02 21.72
C ASN A 513 22.32 -13.25 21.51
N LYS A 514 22.77 -13.12 20.25
CA LYS A 514 23.93 -12.32 19.87
C LYS A 514 23.71 -10.84 20.19
N ARG A 515 22.56 -10.28 19.78
CA ARG A 515 22.23 -8.86 19.98
C ARG A 515 22.15 -8.51 21.48
N LEU A 516 21.52 -9.35 22.28
CA LEU A 516 21.33 -9.11 23.72
C LEU A 516 22.51 -9.60 24.58
N LEU A 517 23.59 -10.09 23.95
CA LEU A 517 24.80 -10.58 24.61
C LEU A 517 24.51 -11.69 25.65
N VAL A 518 23.59 -12.61 25.32
CA VAL A 518 23.10 -13.66 26.26
C VAL A 518 24.23 -14.58 26.72
N ASP A 519 25.14 -14.96 25.83
CA ASP A 519 26.32 -15.77 26.21
C ASP A 519 27.26 -15.05 27.18
N LEU A 520 27.40 -13.72 27.05
CA LEU A 520 28.19 -12.92 27.99
C LEU A 520 27.51 -12.90 29.36
N TYR A 521 26.18 -12.75 29.41
CA TYR A 521 25.42 -12.82 30.65
C TYR A 521 25.56 -14.19 31.32
N LYS A 522 25.40 -15.29 30.57
CA LYS A 522 25.54 -16.68 31.08
C LYS A 522 26.90 -16.91 31.73
N ARG A 523 27.99 -16.34 31.18
CA ARG A 523 29.35 -16.49 31.71
C ARG A 523 29.70 -15.51 32.82
N ASN A 524 29.28 -14.25 32.69
CA ASN A 524 29.63 -13.19 33.63
C ASN A 524 28.57 -12.07 33.63
N PRO A 525 27.53 -12.17 34.48
CA PRO A 525 26.48 -11.17 34.60
C PRO A 525 27.00 -9.76 34.94
N ALA A 526 28.06 -9.65 35.74
CA ALA A 526 28.65 -8.36 36.11
C ALA A 526 29.26 -7.65 34.89
N ARG A 527 29.98 -8.39 34.03
CA ARG A 527 30.55 -7.85 32.80
C ARG A 527 29.45 -7.47 31.79
N TRP A 528 28.38 -8.25 31.71
CA TRP A 528 27.22 -7.91 30.88
C TRP A 528 26.59 -6.57 31.29
N LYS A 529 26.39 -6.33 32.60
CA LYS A 529 25.85 -5.06 33.12
C LYS A 529 26.69 -3.83 32.71
N VAL A 530 28.01 -4.00 32.59
CA VAL A 530 28.91 -2.93 32.13
C VAL A 530 28.76 -2.72 30.62
N ALA A 531 28.73 -3.80 29.84
CA ALA A 531 28.62 -3.75 28.38
C ALA A 531 27.36 -3.00 27.91
N ILE A 532 26.18 -3.35 28.46
CA ILE A 532 24.91 -2.72 28.06
C ILE A 532 24.80 -1.25 28.47
N LYS A 533 25.48 -0.84 29.56
CA LYS A 533 25.50 0.57 30.01
C LYS A 533 26.32 1.44 29.07
N ASN A 534 27.38 0.88 28.49
CA ASN A 534 28.20 1.59 27.51
C ASN A 534 27.46 1.70 26.18
N ASP A 535 26.77 0.63 25.76
CA ASP A 535 25.94 0.62 24.54
C ASP A 535 24.81 1.68 24.61
N ALA A 536 24.06 1.70 25.71
CA ALA A 536 23.01 2.71 25.93
C ALA A 536 23.54 4.16 26.04
N LYS A 537 24.82 4.35 26.40
CA LYS A 537 25.47 5.67 26.39
C LYS A 537 25.83 6.07 24.96
N VAL A 538 26.38 5.14 24.18
CA VAL A 538 26.74 5.36 22.78
C VAL A 538 25.48 5.70 21.97
N GLU A 539 24.41 4.93 22.10
CA GLU A 539 23.13 5.17 21.44
C GLU A 539 22.54 6.55 21.79
N LYS A 540 22.53 6.92 23.08
CA LYS A 540 22.11 8.26 23.53
C LYS A 540 23.00 9.40 23.02
N MET A 541 24.27 9.15 22.77
CA MET A 541 25.16 10.14 22.15
C MET A 541 24.83 10.29 20.67
N PHE A 542 24.61 9.18 19.95
CA PHE A 542 24.17 9.18 18.55
C PHE A 542 22.82 9.88 18.35
N ASP A 543 21.82 9.60 19.19
CA ASP A 543 20.50 10.25 19.12
C ASP A 543 20.57 11.77 19.32
N LYS A 544 21.52 12.25 20.13
CA LYS A 544 21.75 13.69 20.31
C LYS A 544 22.43 14.34 19.10
N LEU A 545 23.26 13.59 18.39
CA LEU A 545 23.93 14.02 17.16
C LEU A 545 22.99 14.03 15.95
N VAL A 546 22.04 13.10 15.88
CA VAL A 546 21.14 12.92 14.73
C VAL A 546 19.74 13.56 14.95
N GLY A 547 19.26 13.65 16.19
CA GLY A 547 17.89 14.07 16.53
C GLY A 547 17.60 15.57 16.69
N GLY A 548 18.49 16.46 16.22
CA GLY A 548 18.44 17.91 16.45
C GLY A 548 17.31 18.71 15.77
N LYS A 549 16.41 18.09 15.00
CA LYS A 549 15.25 18.78 14.38
C LYS A 549 13.92 18.16 14.82
N LYS A 550 13.53 18.39 16.08
CA LYS A 550 12.10 18.34 16.43
C LYS A 550 11.41 19.53 15.76
N ARG A 551 10.65 19.27 14.69
CA ARG A 551 9.63 20.21 14.19
C ARG A 551 8.72 20.57 15.37
N LYS A 552 8.73 21.84 15.78
CA LYS A 552 7.64 22.40 16.58
C LYS A 552 6.37 22.22 15.77
N ALA A 553 5.38 21.53 16.32
CA ALA A 553 4.03 21.54 15.80
C ALA A 553 3.45 22.93 16.09
N GLU A 554 3.16 23.68 15.03
CA GLU A 554 2.22 24.80 15.13
C GLU A 554 0.79 24.23 15.18
N SER A 555 -0.03 24.90 15.98
CA SER A 555 -1.33 24.50 16.52
C SER A 555 -2.40 24.14 15.49
#